data_AF-A0A9P0F4K5-F1
#
_entry.id   AF-A0A9P0F4K5-F1
#
_cell.length_a   1.000
_cell.length_b   1.000
_cell.length_c   1.000
_cell.angle_alpha   90.00
_cell.angle_beta   90.00
_cell.angle_gamma   90.00
#
_symmetry.space_group_name_H-M   'P 1'
#
loop_
_entity.id
_entity.type
_entity.pdbx_description
1 polymer ?
#
loop_
_entity_poly.entity_id
_entity_poly.type
_entity_poly.pdbx_seq_one_letter_code
_entity_poly.pdbx_strand_id
1 'polypeptide(L)'
;MCEAESLPTVKKLQTIDEDFCGLDVNTPIGGESPASAVAPLLFDKRLTAVAATSTGNYTVVFVGTADGHLKKDCHVQRKSSENPRASMRAYFRALLANGNGAPRA
;
A
#
# COMPACT_ATOMS: atom_id res chain seq x y z
N MET A 1 -2.37 -11.50 -26.92
CA MET A 1 -3.38 -11.89 -25.91
C MET A 1 -2.95 -13.24 -25.38
N CYS A 2 -2.46 -13.32 -24.15
CA CYS A 2 -2.26 -14.61 -23.49
C CYS A 2 -3.30 -14.67 -22.37
N GLU A 3 -4.35 -15.45 -22.56
CA GLU A 3 -5.25 -15.82 -21.47
C GLU A 3 -4.48 -16.73 -20.51
N ALA A 4 -4.43 -16.33 -19.23
CA ALA A 4 -3.92 -17.18 -18.18
C ALA A 4 -4.99 -18.22 -17.84
N GLU A 5 -4.80 -19.45 -18.33
CA GLU A 5 -5.60 -20.60 -17.92
C GLU A 5 -5.27 -20.91 -16.45
N SER A 6 -6.25 -20.77 -15.56
CA SER A 6 -6.04 -20.95 -14.12
C SER A 6 -5.87 -22.44 -13.80
N LEU A 7 -4.64 -22.87 -13.52
CA LEU A 7 -4.38 -24.20 -12.99
C LEU A 7 -4.99 -24.34 -11.58
N PRO A 8 -5.66 -25.47 -11.25
CA PRO A 8 -6.27 -25.67 -9.94
C PRO A 8 -5.21 -25.74 -8.84
N THR A 9 -5.40 -24.97 -7.76
CA THR A 9 -4.48 -24.89 -6.62
C THR A 9 -4.27 -26.24 -5.94
N VAL A 10 -3.03 -26.72 -5.92
CA VAL A 10 -2.64 -27.94 -5.19
C VAL A 10 -2.53 -27.63 -3.69
N LYS A 11 -3.22 -28.38 -2.83
CA LYS A 11 -3.20 -28.18 -1.36
C LYS A 11 -2.05 -28.95 -0.71
N LYS A 12 -0.99 -28.25 -0.32
CA LYS A 12 0.07 -28.74 0.58
C LYS A 12 -0.09 -28.04 1.93
N LEU A 13 -0.49 -28.78 2.98
CA LEU A 13 -0.65 -28.23 4.32
C LEU A 13 0.72 -28.03 4.99
N GLN A 14 1.23 -26.82 4.87
CA GLN A 14 2.34 -26.29 5.67
C GLN A 14 1.81 -25.08 6.45
N THR A 15 2.39 -24.79 7.62
CA THR A 15 2.09 -23.55 8.35
C THR A 15 2.57 -22.38 7.50
N ILE A 16 1.65 -21.67 6.85
CA ILE A 16 1.93 -20.45 6.10
C ILE A 16 1.76 -19.28 7.06
N ASP A 17 2.81 -18.48 7.21
CA ASP A 17 2.83 -17.27 8.02
C ASP A 17 3.34 -16.09 7.16
N GLU A 18 3.43 -14.89 7.73
CA GLU A 18 3.88 -13.66 7.07
C GLU A 18 5.30 -13.76 6.49
N ASP A 19 6.11 -14.70 6.99
CA ASP A 19 7.47 -15.00 6.54
C ASP A 19 7.53 -16.07 5.43
N PHE A 20 6.38 -16.46 4.86
CA PHE A 20 6.34 -17.45 3.79
C PHE A 20 7.09 -16.98 2.53
N CYS A 21 8.09 -17.76 2.11
CA CYS A 21 8.99 -17.42 1.00
C CYS A 21 8.65 -18.12 -0.32
N GLY A 22 7.53 -18.85 -0.40
CA GLY A 22 7.09 -19.54 -1.61
C GLY A 22 7.24 -21.07 -1.55
N LEU A 23 6.50 -21.73 -2.44
CA LEU A 23 6.62 -23.16 -2.73
C LEU A 23 6.67 -23.33 -4.25
N ASP A 24 7.26 -24.44 -4.72
CA ASP A 24 7.35 -24.78 -6.14
C ASP A 24 5.97 -25.00 -6.81
N VAL A 25 4.91 -25.11 -6.01
CA VAL A 25 3.53 -25.27 -6.47
C VAL A 25 2.78 -23.93 -6.40
N ASN A 26 1.86 -23.73 -7.34
CA ASN A 26 0.98 -22.56 -7.46
C ASN A 26 1.70 -21.22 -7.66
N THR A 27 2.98 -21.21 -8.01
CA THR A 27 3.72 -19.97 -8.29
C THR A 27 3.59 -19.60 -9.76
N PRO A 28 3.19 -18.36 -10.13
CA PRO A 28 2.83 -17.23 -9.26
C PRO A 28 1.34 -17.20 -8.85
N ILE A 29 1.05 -16.94 -7.57
CA ILE A 29 -0.33 -16.77 -7.08
C ILE A 29 -0.80 -15.33 -7.30
N GLY A 30 -1.96 -15.17 -7.94
CA GLY A 30 -2.72 -13.91 -7.92
C GLY A 30 -3.66 -13.87 -6.71
N GLY A 31 -3.55 -12.85 -5.87
CA GLY A 31 -4.48 -12.65 -4.75
C GLY A 31 -5.80 -12.02 -5.23
N GLU A 32 -6.93 -12.67 -4.97
CA GLU A 32 -8.25 -12.13 -5.33
C GLU A 32 -8.81 -11.15 -4.28
N SER A 33 -8.42 -11.32 -3.01
CA SER A 33 -8.86 -10.44 -1.93
C SER A 33 -7.99 -9.18 -1.87
N PRO A 34 -8.54 -7.98 -2.13
CA PRO A 34 -7.76 -6.75 -2.14
C PRO A 34 -7.43 -6.29 -0.71
N ALA A 35 -6.25 -5.68 -0.55
CA ALA A 35 -5.90 -4.99 0.69
C ALA A 35 -6.69 -3.67 0.79
N SER A 36 -7.43 -3.50 1.88
CA SER A 36 -8.20 -2.28 2.17
C SER A 36 -7.40 -1.30 3.02
N ALA A 37 -7.54 0.00 2.74
CA ALA A 37 -6.94 1.08 3.53
C ALA A 37 -7.83 2.34 3.51
N VAL A 38 -7.82 3.11 4.60
CA VAL A 38 -8.51 4.41 4.70
C VAL A 38 -7.52 5.53 4.39
N ALA A 39 -7.85 6.39 3.43
CA ALA A 39 -7.00 7.51 3.06
C ALA A 39 -6.88 8.52 4.22
N PRO A 40 -5.66 8.87 4.67
CA PRO A 40 -5.46 9.84 5.75
C PRO A 40 -5.69 11.29 5.29
N LEU A 41 -5.56 11.55 3.99
CA LEU A 41 -5.69 12.87 3.38
C LEU A 41 -6.36 12.76 2.01
N LEU A 42 -7.10 13.80 1.65
CA LEU A 42 -7.71 13.96 0.34
C LEU A 42 -7.15 15.22 -0.32
N PHE A 43 -6.98 15.16 -1.64
CA PHE A 43 -6.43 16.27 -2.43
C PHE A 43 -7.31 16.50 -3.65
N ASP A 44 -7.63 17.76 -3.94
CA ASP A 44 -8.43 18.14 -5.12
C ASP A 44 -7.63 18.09 -6.44
N LYS A 45 -6.32 17.86 -6.35
CA LYS A 45 -5.40 17.79 -7.48
C LYS A 45 -4.90 16.37 -7.63
N ARG A 46 -4.69 15.93 -8.88
CA ARG A 46 -4.08 14.64 -9.18
C ARG A 46 -2.65 14.59 -8.62
N LEU A 47 -2.39 13.57 -7.80
CA LEU A 47 -1.07 13.31 -7.26
C LEU A 47 -0.23 12.50 -8.26
N THR A 48 1.06 12.81 -8.37
CA THR A 48 1.99 12.22 -9.35
C THR A 48 3.20 11.56 -8.71
N ALA A 49 3.58 12.00 -7.51
CA ALA A 49 4.71 11.46 -6.77
C ALA A 49 4.45 11.55 -5.27
N VAL A 50 5.07 10.66 -4.50
CA VAL A 50 5.03 10.68 -3.04
C VAL A 50 6.37 10.21 -2.46
N ALA A 51 6.86 10.91 -1.44
CA ALA A 51 8.04 10.56 -0.66
C ALA A 51 7.73 10.76 0.83
N ALA A 52 8.26 9.92 1.74
CA ALA A 52 8.11 10.18 3.16
C ALA A 52 9.40 9.90 3.93
N THR A 53 9.57 10.66 5.00
CA THR A 53 10.72 10.57 5.89
C THR A 53 10.25 10.67 7.32
N SER A 54 10.79 9.84 8.19
CA SER A 54 10.60 9.98 9.63
C SER A 54 11.64 10.95 10.18
N THR A 55 11.19 11.98 10.89
CA THR A 55 12.04 12.96 11.58
C THR A 55 11.65 12.95 13.04
N GLY A 56 12.48 12.32 13.88
CA GLY A 56 12.18 12.08 15.29
C GLY A 56 10.89 11.27 15.46
N ASN A 57 9.88 11.89 16.08
CA ASN A 57 8.58 11.27 16.35
C ASN A 57 7.52 11.56 15.28
N TYR A 58 7.90 12.28 14.21
CA TYR A 58 6.97 12.69 13.15
C TYR A 58 7.29 11.97 11.84
N THR A 59 6.26 11.77 11.03
CA THR A 59 6.45 11.36 9.63
C THR A 59 6.04 12.53 8.75
N VAL A 60 6.99 13.00 7.94
CA VAL A 60 6.75 14.04 6.95
C VAL A 60 6.54 13.36 5.61
N VAL A 61 5.46 13.72 4.93
CA VAL A 61 5.15 13.22 3.60
C VAL A 61 5.17 14.37 2.61
N PHE A 62 5.91 14.18 1.53
CA PHE A 62 6.01 15.08 0.39
C PHE A 62 5.18 14.50 -0.74
N VAL A 63 4.27 15.30 -1.28
CA VAL A 63 3.35 14.90 -2.34
C VAL A 63 3.53 15.83 -3.54
N GLY A 64 3.89 15.26 -4.68
CA GLY A 64 3.93 15.95 -5.95
C GLY A 64 2.56 15.94 -6.62
N THR A 65 2.15 17.07 -7.18
CA THR A 65 0.90 17.21 -7.93
C THR A 65 1.15 17.39 -9.42
N ALA A 66 0.15 17.10 -10.25
CA ALA A 66 0.26 17.17 -11.71
C ALA A 66 0.49 18.59 -12.27
N ASP A 67 0.15 19.62 -11.50
CA ASP A 67 0.40 21.03 -11.79
C ASP A 67 1.78 21.51 -11.33
N GLY A 68 2.67 20.60 -10.91
CA GLY A 68 4.06 20.91 -10.59
C GLY A 68 4.31 21.44 -9.18
N HIS A 69 3.32 21.36 -8.28
CA HIS A 69 3.50 21.77 -6.89
C HIS A 69 3.98 20.61 -6.01
N LEU A 70 4.80 20.94 -5.02
CA LEU A 70 5.22 20.03 -3.96
C LEU A 70 4.54 20.43 -2.65
N LYS A 71 3.66 19.58 -2.13
CA LYS A 71 3.01 19.76 -0.83
C LYS A 71 3.78 18.98 0.24
N LYS A 72 4.09 19.63 1.36
CA LYS A 72 4.66 19.00 2.55
C LYS A 72 3.54 18.88 3.58
N ASP A 73 3.24 17.65 3.99
CA ASP A 73 2.34 17.41 5.10
C ASP A 73 3.05 16.69 6.25
N CYS A 74 2.80 17.15 7.46
CA CYS A 74 3.38 16.56 8.68
C CYS A 74 2.30 15.78 9.41
N HIS A 75 2.26 14.48 9.17
CA HIS A 75 1.33 13.62 9.90
C HIS A 75 1.96 13.19 11.23
N VAL A 76 1.33 13.60 12.33
CA VAL A 76 1.67 13.10 13.67
C VAL A 76 0.97 11.76 13.85
N GLN A 77 1.58 10.67 13.38
CA GLN A 77 1.18 9.36 13.89
C GLN A 77 1.60 9.29 15.36
N ARG A 78 0.66 9.31 16.31
CA ARG A 78 0.93 8.83 17.67
C ARG A 78 1.43 7.40 17.50
N LYS A 79 2.70 7.13 17.84
CA LYS A 79 3.28 5.79 17.72
C LYS A 79 2.43 4.80 18.51
N SER A 80 1.67 3.96 17.82
CA SER A 80 1.12 2.72 18.36
C SER A 80 1.70 1.48 17.69
N SER A 81 2.76 1.63 16.88
CA SER A 81 3.40 0.51 16.18
C SER A 81 4.90 0.47 16.50
N GLU A 82 5.34 -0.69 16.99
CA GLU A 82 6.72 -1.09 17.31
C GLU A 82 7.70 -0.96 16.12
N ASN A 83 7.25 -0.58 14.91
CA ASN A 83 8.12 -0.47 13.74
C ASN A 83 7.77 0.76 12.86
N PRO A 84 8.56 1.84 12.87
CA PRO A 84 8.29 3.05 12.09
C PRO A 84 8.27 2.79 10.57
N ARG A 85 8.98 1.77 10.07
CA ARG A 85 8.98 1.40 8.65
C ARG A 85 7.66 0.77 8.21
N ALA A 86 7.03 -0.04 9.08
CA ALA A 86 5.72 -0.65 8.81
C ALA A 86 4.61 0.41 8.78
N SER A 87 4.65 1.36 9.71
CA SER A 87 3.71 2.50 9.76
C SER A 87 3.81 3.37 8.50
N MET A 88 5.03 3.67 8.03
CA MET A 88 5.25 4.43 6.80
C MET A 88 4.72 3.70 5.56
N ARG A 89 4.93 2.38 5.45
CA ARG A 89 4.39 1.56 4.35
C ARG A 89 2.86 1.57 4.32
N ALA A 90 2.21 1.45 5.48
CA ALA A 90 0.75 1.51 5.59
C ALA A 90 0.21 2.89 5.17
N TYR A 91 0.86 3.97 5.61
CA TYR A 91 0.48 5.33 5.23
C TYR A 91 0.63 5.59 3.73
N PHE A 92 1.73 5.12 3.12
CA PHE A 92 1.93 5.19 1.67
C PHE A 92 0.87 4.42 0.88
N ARG A 93 0.55 3.18 1.30
CA ARG A 93 -0.52 2.40 0.66
C ARG A 93 -1.85 3.14 0.72
N ALA A 94 -2.17 3.75 1.86
CA ALA A 94 -3.40 4.52 2.03
C ALA A 94 -3.46 5.78 1.15
N LEU A 95 -2.33 6.47 0.94
CA LEU A 95 -2.27 7.61 0.01
C LEU A 95 -2.42 7.19 -1.46
N LEU A 96 -1.82 6.06 -1.84
CA LEU A 96 -1.86 5.54 -3.21
C LEU A 96 -3.20 4.87 -3.56
N ALA A 97 -3.97 4.42 -2.57
CA ALA A 97 -5.30 3.83 -2.77
C ALA A 97 -6.30 4.81 -3.42
N ASN A 98 -6.03 6.12 -3.40
CA ASN A 98 -6.83 7.15 -4.09
C ASN A 98 -6.67 7.17 -5.63
N GLY A 99 -6.03 6.17 -6.23
CA GLY A 99 -5.85 6.07 -7.68
C GLY A 99 -7.06 5.52 -8.46
N ASN A 100 -7.95 4.73 -7.84
CA ASN A 100 -9.12 4.14 -8.49
C ASN A 100 -10.10 3.58 -7.44
N GLY A 101 -11.10 4.38 -7.00
CA GLY A 101 -12.19 3.85 -6.18
C GLY A 101 -12.65 4.78 -5.07
N ALA A 102 -13.29 5.90 -5.43
CA ALA A 102 -14.32 6.42 -4.55
C ALA A 102 -15.47 5.38 -4.49
N PRO A 103 -16.08 5.12 -3.32
CA PRO A 103 -17.29 4.33 -3.27
C PRO A 103 -18.36 5.06 -4.10
N ARG A 104 -18.84 4.44 -5.17
CA ARG A 104 -20.14 4.84 -5.73
C ARG A 104 -21.20 4.40 -4.73
N ALA A 105 -22.04 5.35 -4.36
CA ALA A 105 -23.21 5.19 -3.49
C ALA A 105 -24.11 4.04 -3.94
#